data_AF-A0A946G5Q2-F1
#
_entry.id   AF-A0A946G5Q2-F1
#
_cell.length_a   1.000
_cell.length_b   1.000
_cell.length_c   1.000
_cell.angle_alpha   90.00
_cell.angle_beta   90.00
_cell.angle_gamma   90.00
#
_symmetry.space_group_name_H-M   'P 1'
#
loop_
_entity.id
_entity.type
_entity.pdbx_description
1 polymer ?
#
loop_
_entity_poly.entity_id
_entity_poly.type
_entity_poly.pdbx_seq_one_letter_code
_entity_poly.pdbx_strand_id
1 'polypeptide(L)'
;MADTSLNENRIGLLIWQTSNLWQSKIRSNINKYNISFNEYLILETVYNLSKILINISQVDIVKHSFIDKSVVSSKLTQLNQKKLIKKLTPLDNRSNKIELSKEGVSMVEKMIEEIIKTEHNFFNNLNHETFNFINSLKLLLGKKIRIKANYNE
;
A
#
# COMPACT_ATOMS: atom_id res chain seq x y z
N MET A 1 -6.02 32.70 16.06
CA MET A 1 -5.63 31.64 15.09
C MET A 1 -4.12 31.63 15.07
N ALA A 2 -3.46 30.52 15.38
CA ALA A 2 -2.00 30.47 15.32
C ALA A 2 -1.56 30.70 13.87
N ASP A 3 -0.54 31.54 13.66
CA ASP A 3 0.00 31.82 12.32
C ASP A 3 0.64 30.53 11.76
N THR A 4 -0.10 29.82 10.91
CA THR A 4 0.35 28.59 10.25
C THR A 4 1.15 28.85 8.98
N SER A 5 1.32 30.12 8.58
CA SER A 5 1.97 30.52 7.32
C SER A 5 3.40 29.99 7.17
N LEU A 6 4.13 29.81 8.28
CA LEU A 6 5.48 29.25 8.29
C LEU A 6 5.52 27.77 7.89
N ASN A 7 4.45 27.02 8.17
CA ASN A 7 4.37 25.58 7.91
C ASN A 7 3.88 25.28 6.49
N GLU A 8 3.09 26.17 5.89
CA GLU A 8 2.47 25.98 4.57
C GLU A 8 3.46 26.10 3.40
N ASN A 9 4.62 26.74 3.60
CA ASN A 9 5.63 26.89 2.55
C ASN A 9 6.70 25.78 2.52
N ARG A 10 6.70 24.87 3.51
CA ARG A 10 7.69 23.78 3.58
C ARG A 10 7.17 22.50 2.92
N ILE A 11 7.52 22.28 1.66
CA ILE A 11 7.10 21.10 0.88
C ILE A 11 7.31 19.78 1.64
N GLY A 12 8.46 19.58 2.28
CA GLY A 12 8.72 18.37 3.05
C GLY A 12 7.77 18.17 4.23
N LEU A 13 7.33 19.25 4.88
CA LEU A 13 6.35 19.19 5.97
C LEU A 13 4.96 18.87 5.44
N LEU A 14 4.58 19.49 4.32
CA LEU A 14 3.31 19.19 3.64
C LEU A 14 3.23 17.72 3.19
N ILE A 15 4.32 17.16 2.66
CA ILE A 15 4.40 15.73 2.31
C ILE A 15 4.14 14.88 3.55
N TRP A 16 4.83 15.17 4.66
CA TRP A 16 4.67 14.41 5.90
C TRP A 16 3.24 14.50 6.45
N GLN A 17 2.68 15.70 6.60
CA GLN A 17 1.31 15.92 7.09
C GLN A 17 0.28 15.22 6.20
N THR A 18 0.40 15.37 4.88
CA THR A 18 -0.50 14.73 3.92
C THR A 18 -0.40 13.22 4.01
N SER A 19 0.80 12.66 4.10
CA SER A 19 1.02 11.22 4.22
C SER A 19 0.42 10.65 5.52
N ASN A 20 0.55 11.38 6.64
CA ASN A 20 -0.03 10.97 7.92
C ASN A 20 -1.55 11.02 7.89
N LEU A 21 -2.13 12.08 7.32
CA LEU A 21 -3.57 12.22 7.20
C LEU A 21 -4.17 11.12 6.33
N TRP A 22 -3.55 10.83 5.18
CA TRP A 22 -3.94 9.72 4.31
C TRP A 22 -3.87 8.38 5.07
N GLN A 23 -2.73 8.06 5.69
CA GLN A 23 -2.58 6.82 6.46
C GLN A 23 -3.58 6.71 7.62
N SER A 24 -3.89 7.82 8.30
CA SER A 24 -4.89 7.85 9.37
C SER A 24 -6.28 7.48 8.85
N LYS A 25 -6.69 8.04 7.70
CA LYS A 25 -7.97 7.69 7.05
C LYS A 25 -8.02 6.22 6.67
N ILE A 26 -6.94 5.67 6.10
CA ILE A 26 -6.89 4.24 5.77
C ILE A 26 -7.01 3.38 7.04
N ARG A 27 -6.22 3.67 8.07
CA ARG A 27 -6.27 2.95 9.37
C ARG A 27 -7.67 2.96 9.96
N SER A 28 -8.35 4.10 9.96
CA SER A 28 -9.71 4.20 10.47
C SER A 28 -10.69 3.30 9.71
N ASN A 29 -10.50 3.13 8.41
CA ASN A 29 -11.36 2.28 7.59
C ASN A 29 -11.10 0.78 7.85
N ILE A 30 -9.82 0.39 7.89
CA ILE A 30 -9.46 -1.03 8.05
C ILE A 30 -9.51 -1.54 9.49
N ASN A 31 -9.65 -0.66 10.49
CA ASN A 31 -9.63 -1.04 11.91
C ASN A 31 -10.67 -2.13 12.24
N LYS A 32 -11.84 -2.09 11.58
CA LYS A 32 -12.91 -3.09 11.75
C LYS A 32 -12.52 -4.51 11.36
N TYR A 33 -11.45 -4.69 10.56
CA TYR A 33 -10.92 -6.01 10.19
C TYR A 33 -9.89 -6.53 11.20
N ASN A 34 -9.59 -5.78 12.28
CA ASN A 34 -8.54 -6.10 13.24
C ASN A 34 -7.17 -6.28 12.55
N ILE A 35 -6.87 -5.41 11.58
CA ILE A 35 -5.65 -5.44 10.76
C ILE A 35 -4.97 -4.08 10.85
N SER A 36 -3.66 -4.09 11.08
CA SER A 36 -2.81 -2.89 11.04
C SER A 36 -2.49 -2.48 9.60
N PHE A 37 -2.12 -1.22 9.39
CA PHE A 37 -1.77 -0.72 8.05
C PHE A 37 -0.68 -1.54 7.34
N ASN A 38 0.37 -1.95 8.07
CA ASN A 38 1.43 -2.78 7.49
C ASN A 38 0.96 -4.20 7.17
N GLU A 39 0.06 -4.77 7.97
CA GLU A 39 -0.55 -6.08 7.66
C GLU A 39 -1.43 -5.99 6.41
N TYR A 40 -2.20 -4.91 6.26
CA TYR A 40 -2.96 -4.62 5.03
C TYR A 40 -2.04 -4.53 3.81
N LEU A 41 -0.99 -3.69 3.86
CA LEU A 41 -0.06 -3.52 2.74
C LEU A 41 0.59 -4.85 2.33
N ILE A 42 0.91 -5.72 3.30
CA ILE A 42 1.45 -7.05 3.03
C ILE A 42 0.39 -7.94 2.38
N LEU A 43 -0.84 -7.97 2.88
CA LEU A 43 -1.93 -8.76 2.28
C LEU A 43 -2.21 -8.32 0.84
N GLU A 44 -2.30 -7.01 0.59
CA GLU A 44 -2.49 -6.46 -0.75
C GLU A 44 -1.31 -6.80 -1.68
N THR A 45 -0.08 -6.72 -1.16
CA THR A 45 1.12 -7.11 -1.92
C THR A 45 1.05 -8.59 -2.32
N VAL A 46 0.73 -9.48 -1.39
CA VAL A 46 0.60 -10.93 -1.68
C VAL A 46 -0.55 -11.17 -2.66
N TYR A 47 -1.68 -10.48 -2.51
CA TYR A 47 -2.82 -10.58 -3.42
C TYR A 47 -2.49 -10.16 -4.86
N ASN A 48 -1.71 -9.09 -5.02
CA ASN A 48 -1.30 -8.64 -6.35
C ASN A 48 -0.21 -9.55 -6.94
N LEU A 49 0.73 -10.03 -6.12
CA LEU A 49 1.75 -10.98 -6.56
C LEU A 49 1.15 -12.34 -6.97
N SER A 50 0.08 -12.81 -6.32
CA SER A 50 -0.54 -14.10 -6.65
C SER A 50 -1.18 -14.14 -8.03
N LYS A 51 -1.48 -12.97 -8.61
CA LYS A 51 -2.00 -12.83 -9.98
C LYS A 51 -0.93 -13.04 -11.04
N ILE A 52 0.34 -12.92 -10.68
CA ILE A 52 1.48 -12.93 -11.62
C ILE A 52 2.54 -13.99 -11.29
N LEU A 53 2.63 -14.44 -10.03
CA LEU A 53 3.60 -15.41 -9.55
C LEU A 53 2.90 -16.64 -8.97
N ILE A 54 3.42 -17.82 -9.31
CA ILE A 54 2.94 -19.11 -8.79
C ILE A 54 3.43 -19.35 -7.35
N ASN A 55 4.63 -18.87 -7.03
CA ASN A 55 5.28 -19.03 -5.73
C ASN A 55 5.78 -17.68 -5.24
N ILE A 56 5.20 -17.18 -4.15
CA ILE A 56 5.56 -15.91 -3.53
C ILE A 56 6.47 -16.20 -2.34
N SER A 57 7.66 -15.60 -2.34
CA SER A 57 8.57 -15.64 -1.21
C SER A 57 8.49 -14.38 -0.35
N GLN A 58 9.05 -14.42 0.86
CA GLN A 58 9.19 -13.22 1.69
C GLN A 58 10.04 -12.13 1.01
N VAL A 59 11.03 -12.52 0.18
CA VAL A 59 11.88 -11.56 -0.55
C VAL A 59 11.05 -10.78 -1.57
N ASP A 60 10.12 -11.45 -2.26
CA ASP A 60 9.21 -10.80 -3.20
C ASP A 60 8.32 -9.78 -2.49
N ILE A 61 7.78 -10.15 -1.32
CA ILE A 61 6.95 -9.24 -0.53
C ILE A 61 7.75 -8.01 -0.09
N VAL A 62 8.98 -8.18 0.41
CA VAL A 62 9.84 -7.05 0.81
C VAL A 62 10.09 -6.11 -0.38
N LYS A 63 10.41 -6.69 -1.55
CA LYS A 63 10.69 -5.92 -2.76
C LYS A 63 9.48 -5.12 -3.26
N HIS A 64 8.27 -5.65 -3.09
CA HIS A 64 7.05 -5.07 -3.69
C HIS A 64 6.17 -4.29 -2.71
N SER A 65 6.34 -4.46 -1.39
CA SER A 65 5.57 -3.74 -0.37
C SER A 65 6.21 -2.43 0.10
N PHE A 66 7.50 -2.22 -0.18
CA PHE A 66 8.30 -1.10 0.35
C PHE A 66 8.37 -1.08 1.90
N ILE A 67 8.22 -2.24 2.54
CA ILE A 67 8.30 -2.42 4.00
C ILE A 67 9.60 -3.14 4.35
N ASP A 68 10.23 -2.72 5.46
CA ASP A 68 11.44 -3.36 5.99
C ASP A 68 11.29 -4.86 6.21
N LYS A 69 12.35 -5.62 5.91
CA LYS A 69 12.37 -7.09 6.01
C LYS A 69 11.96 -7.61 7.39
N SER A 70 12.38 -6.94 8.47
CA SER A 70 12.04 -7.30 9.84
C SER A 70 10.54 -7.13 10.13
N VAL A 71 9.96 -6.03 9.65
CA VAL A 71 8.53 -5.74 9.77
C VAL A 71 7.72 -6.74 8.95
N VAL A 72 8.11 -7.02 7.71
CA VAL A 72 7.47 -8.06 6.88
C VAL A 72 7.50 -9.41 7.59
N SER A 73 8.66 -9.83 8.12
CA SER A 73 8.80 -11.10 8.85
C SER A 73 7.82 -11.20 10.03
N SER A 74 7.79 -10.16 10.86
CA SER A 74 6.90 -10.08 12.04
C SER A 74 5.43 -10.13 11.64
N LYS A 75 5.04 -9.32 10.64
CA LYS A 75 3.65 -9.24 10.19
C LYS A 75 3.17 -10.51 9.49
N LEU A 76 4.03 -11.19 8.73
CA LEU A 76 3.68 -12.50 8.15
C LEU A 76 3.40 -13.54 9.25
N THR A 77 4.13 -13.51 10.37
CA THR A 77 3.84 -14.40 11.51
C THR A 77 2.49 -14.07 12.14
N GLN A 78 2.17 -12.78 12.33
CA GLN A 78 0.87 -12.33 12.85
C GLN A 78 -0.29 -12.70 11.91
N LEU A 79 -0.14 -12.47 10.60
CA LEU A 79 -1.14 -12.83 9.59
C LEU A 79 -1.38 -14.35 9.51
N ASN A 80 -0.33 -15.15 9.69
CA ASN A 80 -0.46 -16.61 9.73
C ASN A 80 -1.20 -17.07 11.01
N GLN A 81 -0.94 -16.45 12.16
CA GLN A 81 -1.70 -16.69 13.40
C GLN A 81 -3.18 -16.30 13.26
N LYS A 82 -3.45 -15.20 12.54
CA LYS A 82 -4.81 -14.77 12.16
C LYS A 82 -5.45 -15.65 11.08
N LYS A 83 -4.76 -16.69 10.57
CA LYS A 83 -5.21 -17.60 9.51
C LYS A 83 -5.53 -16.92 8.17
N LEU A 84 -5.02 -15.71 7.95
CA LEU A 84 -5.21 -14.96 6.70
C LEU A 84 -4.20 -15.35 5.62
N ILE A 85 -3.05 -15.90 6.04
CA ILE A 85 -2.07 -16.48 5.13
C ILE A 85 -1.69 -17.89 5.57
N LYS A 86 -1.05 -18.61 4.65
CA LYS A 86 -0.41 -19.89 4.88
C LYS A 86 1.05 -19.79 4.48
N LYS A 87 1.94 -20.15 5.41
CA LYS A 87 3.34 -20.42 5.11
C LYS A 87 3.48 -21.91 4.80
N LEU A 88 3.78 -22.23 3.55
CA LEU A 88 4.09 -23.58 3.10
C LEU A 88 5.60 -23.76 3.13
N THR A 89 6.05 -24.69 3.98
CA THR A 89 7.44 -25.15 3.97
C THR A 89 7.58 -26.15 2.84
N PRO A 90 8.45 -25.93 1.85
CA PRO A 90 8.67 -26.93 0.82
C PRO A 90 9.38 -28.16 1.43
N LEU A 91 9.05 -29.35 0.91
CA LEU A 91 9.72 -30.62 1.25
C LEU A 91 11.21 -30.61 0.87
N ASP A 92 11.59 -29.72 -0.05
CA ASP A 92 12.95 -29.56 -0.56
C ASP A 92 13.35 -28.08 -0.38
N ASN A 93 14.59 -27.80 -0.01
CA ASN A 93 15.13 -26.54 0.56
C ASN A 93 15.00 -25.23 -0.29
N ARG A 94 14.02 -25.12 -1.19
CA ARG A 94 13.84 -23.99 -2.10
C ARG A 94 12.59 -23.17 -1.74
N SER A 95 12.85 -22.14 -0.93
CA SER A 95 12.00 -20.98 -0.60
C SER A 95 10.61 -21.26 0.01
N ASN A 96 10.41 -20.78 1.24
CA ASN A 96 9.11 -20.74 1.90
C ASN A 96 8.06 -20.06 0.98
N LYS A 97 6.98 -20.78 0.66
CA LYS A 97 5.88 -20.25 -0.15
C LYS A 97 4.85 -19.60 0.76
N ILE A 98 4.44 -18.38 0.42
CA ILE A 98 3.41 -17.62 1.11
C ILE A 98 2.18 -17.55 0.21
N GLU A 99 1.02 -17.90 0.76
CA GLU A 99 -0.26 -17.87 0.05
C GLU A 99 -1.35 -17.27 0.94
N LEU A 100 -2.29 -16.54 0.34
CA LEU A 100 -3.49 -16.10 1.06
C LEU A 100 -4.39 -17.30 1.35
N SER A 101 -5.01 -17.35 2.53
CA SER A 101 -6.12 -18.26 2.75
C SER A 101 -7.37 -17.77 2.02
N LYS A 102 -8.40 -18.62 1.89
CA LYS A 102 -9.69 -18.19 1.32
C LYS A 102 -10.29 -16.98 2.06
N GLU A 103 -10.15 -16.98 3.39
CA GLU A 103 -10.56 -15.86 4.23
C GLU A 103 -9.68 -14.62 3.98
N GLY A 104 -8.36 -14.80 3.85
CA GLY A 104 -7.43 -13.73 3.52
C GLY A 104 -7.75 -13.05 2.18
N VAL A 105 -8.09 -13.84 1.15
CA VAL A 105 -8.51 -13.32 -0.16
C VAL A 105 -9.80 -12.49 -0.01
N SER A 106 -10.85 -13.06 0.59
CA SER A 106 -12.12 -12.33 0.75
C SER A 106 -11.97 -11.06 1.58
N MET A 107 -11.12 -11.08 2.61
CA MET A 107 -10.87 -9.93 3.47
C MET A 107 -10.10 -8.84 2.73
N VAL A 108 -9.02 -9.17 2.00
CA VAL A 108 -8.21 -8.17 1.29
C VAL A 108 -8.96 -7.54 0.14
N GLU A 109 -9.80 -8.29 -0.58
CA GLU A 109 -10.64 -7.74 -1.65
C GLU A 109 -11.60 -6.67 -1.13
N LYS A 110 -12.27 -6.94 0.00
CA LYS A 110 -13.15 -5.96 0.66
C LYS A 110 -12.36 -4.72 1.12
N MET A 111 -11.19 -4.92 1.72
CA MET A 111 -10.34 -3.79 2.14
C MET A 111 -9.89 -2.94 0.96
N ILE A 112 -9.49 -3.55 -0.16
CA ILE A 112 -9.10 -2.84 -1.38
C ILE A 112 -10.24 -1.97 -1.90
N GLU A 113 -11.47 -2.52 -2.01
CA GLU A 113 -12.63 -1.74 -2.46
C GLU A 113 -12.92 -0.52 -1.58
N GLU A 114 -12.81 -0.68 -0.27
CA GLU A 114 -13.04 0.39 0.69
C GLU A 114 -11.93 1.44 0.69
N ILE A 115 -10.69 1.00 0.49
CA ILE A 115 -9.52 1.89 0.40
C ILE A 115 -9.58 2.69 -0.89
N ILE A 116 -9.91 2.08 -2.03
CA ILE A 116 -10.09 2.81 -3.30
C ILE A 116 -11.10 3.95 -3.13
N LYS A 117 -12.25 3.70 -2.46
CA LYS A 117 -13.24 4.75 -2.16
C LYS A 117 -12.66 5.85 -1.25
N THR A 118 -11.89 5.46 -0.24
CA THR A 118 -11.26 6.40 0.70
C THR A 118 -10.22 7.28 0.01
N GLU A 119 -9.39 6.68 -0.83
CA GLU A 119 -8.36 7.36 -1.61
C GLU A 119 -8.98 8.26 -2.67
N HIS A 120 -10.01 7.80 -3.37
CA HIS A 120 -10.78 8.65 -4.28
C HIS A 120 -11.25 9.90 -3.55
N ASN A 121 -11.94 9.76 -2.42
CA ASN A 121 -12.42 10.92 -1.64
C ASN A 121 -11.28 11.80 -1.10
N PHE A 122 -10.14 11.22 -0.77
CA PHE A 122 -8.99 11.97 -0.27
C PHE A 122 -8.31 12.79 -1.37
N PHE A 123 -8.11 12.21 -2.55
CA PHE A 123 -7.40 12.82 -3.66
C PHE A 123 -8.31 13.57 -4.64
N ASN A 124 -9.63 13.45 -4.54
CA ASN A 124 -10.60 14.12 -5.44
C ASN A 124 -10.40 15.64 -5.49
N ASN A 125 -9.95 16.26 -4.40
CA ASN A 125 -9.68 17.70 -4.34
C ASN A 125 -8.60 18.16 -5.35
N LEU A 126 -7.76 17.26 -5.84
CA LEU A 126 -6.77 17.57 -6.86
C LEU A 126 -7.41 17.87 -8.22
N ASN A 127 -8.60 17.33 -8.53
CA ASN A 127 -9.29 17.54 -9.80
C ASN A 127 -8.33 17.39 -11.00
N HIS A 128 -8.16 18.46 -11.80
CA HIS A 128 -7.29 18.51 -12.98
C HIS A 128 -5.80 18.38 -12.67
N GLU A 129 -5.38 18.69 -11.43
CA GLU A 129 -4.00 18.58 -10.97
C GLU A 129 -3.56 17.16 -10.62
N THR A 130 -4.50 16.20 -10.56
CA THR A 130 -4.20 14.79 -10.21
C THR A 130 -3.05 14.23 -11.05
N PHE A 131 -3.04 14.50 -12.36
CA PHE A 131 -2.00 14.03 -13.26
C PHE A 131 -0.62 14.65 -12.96
N ASN A 132 -0.59 15.98 -12.78
CA ASN A 132 0.64 16.71 -12.50
C ASN A 132 1.22 16.28 -11.14
N PHE A 133 0.36 16.16 -10.14
CA PHE A 133 0.73 15.69 -8.81
C PHE A 133 1.34 14.28 -8.85
N ILE A 134 0.72 13.33 -9.56
CA ILE A 134 1.28 11.97 -9.74
C ILE A 134 2.66 12.03 -10.40
N ASN A 135 2.85 12.87 -11.41
CA ASN A 135 4.15 13.00 -12.07
C ASN A 135 5.21 13.62 -11.14
N SER A 136 4.86 14.65 -10.37
CA SER A 136 5.75 15.24 -9.37
C SER A 136 6.20 14.21 -8.33
N LEU A 137 5.29 13.38 -7.82
CA LEU A 137 5.64 12.28 -6.91
C LEU A 137 6.55 11.25 -7.57
N LYS A 138 6.30 10.88 -8.84
CA LYS A 138 7.16 9.96 -9.58
C LYS A 138 8.58 10.52 -9.74
N LEU A 139 8.72 11.80 -10.07
CA LEU A 139 10.03 12.46 -10.18
C LEU A 139 10.80 12.41 -8.85
N LEU A 140 10.13 12.73 -7.73
CA LEU A 140 10.73 12.66 -6.39
C LEU A 140 11.16 11.24 -6.02
N LEU A 141 10.47 10.21 -6.53
CA LEU A 141 10.81 8.80 -6.35
C LEU A 141 11.83 8.28 -7.39
N GLY A 142 12.38 9.13 -8.26
CA GLY A 142 13.32 8.73 -9.32
C GLY A 142 12.69 7.88 -10.44
N LYS A 143 11.36 7.96 -10.61
CA LYS A 143 10.60 7.18 -11.61
C LYS A 143 10.35 8.00 -12.88
N LYS A 144 10.22 7.30 -14.02
CA LYS A 144 9.84 7.91 -15.30
C LYS A 144 8.42 8.49 -15.23
N ILE A 145 8.22 9.69 -15.77
CA ILE A 145 6.92 10.35 -15.89
C ILE A 145 6.23 9.99 -17.21
N ARG A 146 4.90 10.18 -17.25
CA ARG A 146 4.14 10.16 -18.50
C ARG A 146 3.89 11.61 -18.92
N ILE A 147 4.02 11.90 -20.21
CA ILE A 147 3.66 13.21 -20.77
C ILE A 147 2.19 13.12 -21.23
N LYS A 148 1.37 14.12 -20.87
CA LYS A 148 0.00 14.23 -21.42
C LYS A 148 0.13 14.48 -22.92
N ALA A 149 -0.42 13.62 -23.76
CA ALA A 149 -0.60 13.95 -25.17
C ALA A 149 -1.66 15.06 -25.23
N ASN A 150 -1.25 16.28 -25.55
CA ASN A 150 -2.20 17.30 -25.96
C ASN A 150 -2.69 16.90 -27.35
N TYR A 151 -3.85 16.23 -27.42
CA TYR A 151 -4.62 16.27 -28.64
C TYR A 151 -5.17 17.69 -28.71
N ASN A 152 -4.56 18.51 -29.57
CA ASN A 152 -5.14 19.78 -29.96
C ASN A 152 -6.50 19.48 -30.59
N GLU A 153 -7.57 19.99 -29.99
CA GLU A 153 -8.86 20.19 -30.68
C GLU A 153 -8.73 21.32 -31.70
#